data_AF-A0A4Q5LFN2-F1
#
_entry.id   AF-A0A4Q5LFN2-F1
#
_cell.length_a   1.000
_cell.length_b   1.000
_cell.length_c   1.000
_cell.angle_alpha   90.00
_cell.angle_beta   90.00
_cell.angle_gamma   90.00
#
_symmetry.space_group_name_H-M   'P 1'
#
loop_
_entity.id
_entity.type
_entity.pdbx_description
1 polymer ?
#
loop_
_entity_poly.entity_id
_entity_poly.type
_entity_poly.pdbx_seq_one_letter_code
_entity_poly.pdbx_strand_id
1 'polypeptide(L)'
;PAVYGLAALGVVAFSFVFQLSSGTSILLLGIIAAGLSLGAARLHRAGYRQVVALPVDRAVLGLGALVASVPLLILALTLAALLQPSPAGLLAVLVATYWPGPARLVRAEVLRIRALPYIEAGRSLGLPDGRLLYRHILPNCWHTISATFPISVATLIGLETTLSFLGVGLPPETASWGRLLASARLAPTAWWLILSPALAILLTTLALRQLSNTVSRNPQ
;
A
#
# COMPACT_ATOMS: atom_id res chain seq x y z
N PRO A 1 13.24 4.94 24.21
CA PRO A 1 11.85 5.41 23.99
C PRO A 1 11.64 6.13 22.64
N ALA A 2 12.43 7.15 22.30
CA ALA A 2 12.37 7.85 21.00
C ALA A 2 12.91 7.01 19.80
N VAL A 3 13.81 6.05 20.09
CA VAL A 3 14.44 5.16 19.10
C VAL A 3 13.44 4.18 18.46
N TYR A 4 12.36 3.81 19.15
CA TYR A 4 11.36 2.88 18.62
C TYR A 4 10.28 3.56 17.74
N GLY A 5 9.99 4.85 17.98
CA GLY A 5 9.09 5.65 17.14
C GLY A 5 9.74 6.04 15.81
N LEU A 6 11.05 6.31 15.81
CA LEU A 6 11.85 6.51 14.59
C LEU A 6 12.06 5.19 13.82
N ALA A 7 12.16 4.05 14.50
CA ALA A 7 12.16 2.73 13.86
C ALA A 7 10.80 2.40 13.22
N ALA A 8 9.68 2.78 13.82
CA ALA A 8 8.34 2.60 13.24
C ALA A 8 8.11 3.50 12.01
N LEU A 9 8.53 4.77 12.07
CA LEU A 9 8.56 5.68 10.92
C LEU A 9 9.53 5.18 9.84
N GLY A 10 10.68 4.63 10.25
CA GLY A 10 11.66 4.00 9.36
C GLY A 10 11.15 2.72 8.71
N VAL A 11 10.34 1.90 9.40
CA VAL A 11 9.74 0.66 8.86
C VAL A 11 8.55 0.96 7.95
N VAL A 12 7.78 2.02 8.22
CA VAL A 12 6.68 2.47 7.35
C VAL A 12 7.21 3.27 6.16
N ALA A 13 8.27 4.06 6.33
CA ALA A 13 9.02 4.69 5.24
C ALA A 13 9.85 3.68 4.45
N PHE A 14 10.38 2.61 5.06
CA PHE A 14 11.04 1.50 4.38
C PHE A 14 10.04 0.63 3.65
N SER A 15 8.88 0.31 4.23
CA SER A 15 7.78 -0.36 3.52
C SER A 15 7.25 0.50 2.37
N PHE A 16 7.27 1.82 2.59
CA PHE A 16 7.07 2.90 1.63
C PHE A 16 8.01 2.84 0.42
N VAL A 17 9.27 3.10 0.71
CA VAL A 17 10.39 3.14 -0.22
C VAL A 17 10.61 1.76 -0.85
N PHE A 18 10.28 0.64 -0.20
CA PHE A 18 10.26 -0.71 -0.78
C PHE A 18 9.07 -0.94 -1.73
N GLN A 19 7.92 -0.32 -1.46
CA GLN A 19 6.82 -0.20 -2.43
C GLN A 19 7.18 0.73 -3.60
N LEU A 20 8.13 1.66 -3.40
CA LEU A 20 8.59 2.64 -4.39
C LEU A 20 9.82 2.21 -5.21
N SER A 21 10.76 1.44 -4.63
CA SER A 21 12.09 1.15 -5.18
C SER A 21 12.20 -0.22 -5.80
N SER A 22 11.40 -1.19 -5.36
CA SER A 22 11.62 -2.59 -5.74
C SER A 22 10.36 -3.40 -5.55
N GLY A 23 9.38 -3.16 -6.40
CA GLY A 23 8.67 -4.27 -7.02
C GLY A 23 8.07 -5.30 -6.08
N THR A 24 7.43 -4.98 -4.94
CA THR A 24 6.56 -5.97 -4.27
C THR A 24 5.20 -6.04 -4.89
N SER A 25 4.70 -4.95 -5.47
CA SER A 25 3.64 -5.04 -6.47
C SER A 25 4.14 -5.83 -7.68
N ILE A 26 5.41 -5.71 -8.10
CA ILE A 26 6.03 -6.49 -9.20
C ILE A 26 6.37 -7.94 -8.79
N LEU A 27 6.57 -8.25 -7.50
CA LEU A 27 6.85 -9.58 -6.96
C LEU A 27 5.56 -10.28 -6.62
N LEU A 28 4.50 -9.60 -6.20
CA LEU A 28 3.15 -10.15 -6.15
C LEU A 28 2.59 -10.30 -7.57
N LEU A 29 2.75 -9.29 -8.44
CA LEU A 29 2.54 -9.43 -9.90
C LEU A 29 3.45 -10.50 -10.48
N GLY A 30 4.64 -10.73 -9.92
CA GLY A 30 5.67 -11.63 -10.41
C GLY A 30 5.51 -13.04 -9.88
N ILE A 31 4.93 -13.24 -8.69
CA ILE A 31 4.51 -14.52 -8.12
C ILE A 31 3.18 -14.91 -8.74
N ILE A 32 2.26 -13.96 -8.97
CA ILE A 32 1.04 -14.17 -9.74
C ILE A 32 1.39 -14.43 -11.21
N ALA A 33 2.29 -13.68 -11.85
CA ALA A 33 2.75 -13.92 -13.22
C ALA A 33 3.64 -15.16 -13.35
N ALA A 34 4.46 -15.51 -12.35
CA ALA A 34 5.21 -16.77 -12.30
C ALA A 34 4.24 -17.94 -12.11
N GLY A 35 3.23 -17.79 -11.24
CA GLY A 35 2.18 -18.79 -11.05
C GLY A 35 1.34 -18.98 -12.31
N LEU A 36 0.97 -17.89 -12.99
CA LEU A 36 0.25 -17.89 -14.26
C LEU A 36 1.10 -18.41 -15.42
N SER A 37 2.41 -18.11 -15.47
CA SER A 37 3.32 -18.61 -16.51
C SER A 37 3.71 -20.07 -16.30
N LEU A 38 3.84 -20.54 -15.05
CA LEU A 38 3.96 -21.96 -14.72
C LEU A 38 2.67 -22.72 -15.04
N GLY A 39 1.51 -22.11 -14.79
CA GLY A 39 0.20 -22.62 -15.21
C GLY A 39 0.07 -22.72 -16.74
N ALA A 40 0.44 -21.66 -17.46
CA ALA A 40 0.44 -21.63 -18.93
C ALA A 40 1.45 -22.61 -19.53
N ALA A 41 2.64 -22.79 -18.92
CA ALA A 41 3.64 -23.76 -19.35
C ALA A 41 3.19 -25.21 -19.13
N ARG A 42 2.46 -25.49 -18.04
CA ARG A 42 1.80 -26.79 -17.82
C ARG A 42 0.68 -27.04 -18.82
N LEU A 43 -0.14 -26.03 -19.14
CA LEU A 43 -1.17 -26.11 -20.18
C LEU A 43 -0.58 -26.36 -21.58
N HIS A 44 0.53 -25.70 -21.90
CA HIS A 44 1.25 -25.87 -23.16
C HIS A 44 1.85 -27.28 -23.31
N ARG A 45 2.41 -27.85 -22.22
CA ARG A 45 2.87 -29.26 -22.20
C ARG A 45 1.70 -30.26 -22.27
N ALA A 46 0.51 -29.86 -21.84
CA ALA A 46 -0.72 -30.65 -21.95
C ALA A 46 -1.44 -30.52 -23.31
N GLY A 47 -0.81 -29.91 -24.31
CA GLY A 47 -1.32 -29.86 -25.70
C GLY A 47 -2.29 -28.71 -26.00
N TYR A 48 -2.57 -27.82 -25.04
CA TYR A 48 -3.39 -26.63 -25.30
C TYR A 48 -2.54 -25.50 -25.91
N ARG A 49 -2.59 -25.38 -27.25
CA ARG A 49 -1.83 -24.42 -28.07
C ARG A 49 -2.31 -22.97 -28.03
N GLN A 50 -3.39 -22.67 -27.31
CA GLN A 50 -3.85 -21.29 -27.12
C GLN A 50 -3.23 -20.74 -25.84
N VAL A 51 -2.18 -19.93 -25.99
CA VAL A 51 -1.69 -19.06 -24.91
C VAL A 51 -2.78 -18.02 -24.68
N VAL A 52 -3.75 -18.34 -23.82
CA VAL A 52 -4.67 -17.34 -23.29
C VAL A 52 -3.80 -16.38 -22.48
N ALA A 53 -3.50 -15.22 -23.06
CA ALA A 53 -2.85 -14.12 -22.37
C ALA A 53 -3.81 -13.64 -21.28
N LEU A 54 -3.79 -14.30 -20.12
CA LEU A 54 -4.53 -13.88 -18.94
C LEU A 54 -4.05 -12.46 -18.64
N PRO A 55 -4.92 -11.44 -18.78
CA PRO A 55 -4.52 -10.07 -18.54
C PRO A 55 -4.28 -9.94 -17.04
N VAL A 56 -3.01 -10.04 -16.63
CA VAL A 56 -2.54 -9.92 -15.23
C VAL A 56 -3.16 -8.68 -14.58
N ASP A 57 -3.31 -7.63 -15.36
CA ASP A 57 -4.00 -6.41 -15.03
C ASP A 57 -5.46 -6.59 -14.56
N ARG A 58 -6.27 -7.37 -15.28
CA ARG A 58 -7.65 -7.68 -14.85
C ARG A 58 -7.66 -8.56 -13.60
N ALA A 59 -6.69 -9.47 -13.44
CA ALA A 59 -6.59 -10.30 -12.25
C ALA A 59 -6.28 -9.45 -11.01
N VAL A 60 -5.32 -8.52 -11.10
CA VAL A 60 -4.99 -7.60 -10.01
C VAL A 60 -6.17 -6.69 -9.69
N LEU A 61 -6.84 -6.11 -10.68
CA LEU A 61 -8.02 -5.28 -10.42
C LEU A 61 -9.19 -6.09 -9.85
N GLY A 62 -9.37 -7.33 -10.30
CA GLY A 62 -10.35 -8.26 -9.76
C GLY A 62 -10.08 -8.58 -8.30
N LEU A 63 -8.85 -8.95 -7.95
CA LEU A 63 -8.43 -9.20 -6.56
C LEU A 63 -8.60 -7.93 -5.72
N GLY A 64 -8.21 -6.77 -6.23
CA GLY A 64 -8.40 -5.49 -5.54
C GLY A 64 -9.87 -5.17 -5.31
N ALA A 65 -10.76 -5.53 -6.25
CA ALA A 65 -12.20 -5.37 -6.11
C ALA A 65 -12.78 -6.35 -5.08
N LEU A 66 -12.28 -7.59 -5.01
CA LEU A 66 -12.66 -8.55 -3.98
C LEU A 66 -12.22 -8.11 -2.58
N VAL A 67 -11.00 -7.59 -2.45
CA VAL A 67 -10.51 -7.03 -1.17
C VAL A 67 -11.36 -5.82 -0.76
N ALA A 68 -11.71 -4.95 -1.71
CA ALA A 68 -12.50 -3.75 -1.46
C ALA A 68 -14.00 -4.00 -1.26
N SER A 69 -14.51 -5.20 -1.54
CA SER A 69 -15.92 -5.54 -1.31
C SER A 69 -16.21 -5.77 0.19
N VAL A 70 -15.18 -6.14 0.96
CA VAL A 70 -15.27 -6.30 2.41
C VAL A 70 -14.88 -4.98 3.08
N PRO A 71 -15.62 -4.51 4.11
CA PRO A 71 -15.22 -3.33 4.86
C PRO A 71 -13.80 -3.48 5.43
N LEU A 72 -12.94 -2.49 5.14
CA LEU A 72 -11.50 -2.58 5.35
C LEU A 72 -11.13 -2.95 6.81
N LEU A 73 -11.81 -2.35 7.79
CA LEU A 73 -11.56 -2.64 9.21
C LEU A 73 -11.88 -4.09 9.55
N ILE A 74 -13.00 -4.61 9.05
CA ILE A 74 -13.44 -6.00 9.31
C ILE A 74 -12.42 -6.96 8.70
N LEU A 75 -12.01 -6.73 7.45
CA LEU A 75 -11.01 -7.57 6.78
C LEU A 75 -9.65 -7.54 7.49
N ALA A 76 -9.20 -6.35 7.91
CA ALA A 76 -7.94 -6.21 8.63
C ALA A 76 -7.98 -6.91 10.00
N LEU A 77 -9.09 -6.78 10.75
CA LEU A 77 -9.28 -7.46 12.02
C LEU A 77 -9.28 -8.98 11.87
N THR A 78 -10.04 -9.52 10.91
CA THR A 78 -10.14 -10.97 10.72
C THR A 78 -8.81 -11.57 10.31
N LEU A 79 -8.09 -10.95 9.37
CA LEU A 79 -6.76 -11.43 8.97
C LEU A 79 -5.77 -11.34 10.13
N ALA A 80 -5.72 -10.20 10.83
CA ALA A 80 -4.78 -10.02 11.94
C ALA A 80 -5.06 -10.98 13.12
N ALA A 81 -6.31 -11.40 13.32
CA ALA A 81 -6.66 -12.40 14.33
C ALA A 81 -6.21 -13.83 13.98
N LEU A 82 -5.97 -14.14 12.69
CA LEU A 82 -5.47 -15.43 12.23
C LEU A 82 -3.94 -15.57 12.35
N LEU A 83 -3.24 -14.45 12.46
CA LEU A 83 -1.78 -14.41 12.57
C LEU A 83 -1.33 -14.38 14.03
N GLN A 84 -0.15 -14.91 14.30
CA GLN A 84 0.50 -14.71 15.60
C GLN A 84 0.85 -13.22 15.78
N PRO A 85 0.65 -12.64 16.98
CA PRO A 85 0.97 -11.24 17.25
C PRO A 85 2.42 -10.93 16.90
N SER A 86 2.63 -10.06 15.91
CA SER A 86 3.97 -9.67 15.47
C SER A 86 3.90 -8.37 14.66
N PRO A 87 4.89 -7.46 14.80
CA PRO A 87 4.94 -6.23 14.00
C PRO A 87 4.93 -6.51 12.49
N ALA A 88 5.66 -7.55 12.06
CA ALA A 88 5.72 -7.96 10.67
C ALA A 88 4.39 -8.53 10.16
N GLY A 89 3.71 -9.35 10.97
CA GLY A 89 2.39 -9.89 10.63
C GLY A 89 1.34 -8.80 10.49
N LEU A 90 1.31 -7.83 11.41
CA LEU A 90 0.40 -6.69 11.31
C LEU A 90 0.68 -5.85 10.06
N LEU A 91 1.94 -5.58 9.76
CA LEU A 91 2.32 -4.85 8.56
C LEU A 91 1.88 -5.57 7.28
N ALA A 92 2.04 -6.90 7.21
CA ALA A 92 1.58 -7.71 6.10
C ALA A 92 0.06 -7.58 5.88
N VAL A 93 -0.73 -7.63 6.97
CA VAL A 93 -2.20 -7.45 6.91
C VAL A 93 -2.57 -6.06 6.41
N LEU A 94 -1.94 -5.02 6.94
CA LEU A 94 -2.20 -3.64 6.55
C LEU A 94 -1.92 -3.41 5.06
N VAL A 95 -0.80 -3.93 4.55
CA VAL A 95 -0.46 -3.84 3.12
C VAL A 95 -1.43 -4.65 2.27
N ALA A 96 -1.75 -5.90 2.67
CA ALA A 96 -2.65 -6.79 1.92
C ALA A 96 -4.10 -6.28 1.82
N THR A 97 -4.53 -5.45 2.76
CA THR A 97 -5.90 -4.89 2.80
C THR A 97 -6.01 -3.50 2.19
N TYR A 98 -4.99 -2.64 2.33
CA TYR A 98 -5.07 -1.24 1.92
C TYR A 98 -4.63 -0.96 0.47
N TRP A 99 -3.81 -1.83 -0.13
CA TRP A 99 -3.23 -1.62 -1.47
C TRP A 99 -4.20 -1.32 -2.63
N PRO A 100 -5.49 -1.76 -2.66
CA PRO A 100 -6.33 -1.57 -3.85
C PRO A 100 -6.60 -0.10 -4.18
N GLY A 101 -6.72 0.76 -3.16
CA GLY A 101 -6.98 2.20 -3.33
C GLY A 101 -5.86 2.90 -4.12
N PRO A 102 -4.62 2.92 -3.58
CA PRO A 102 -3.47 3.49 -4.27
C PRO A 102 -3.21 2.85 -5.65
N ALA A 103 -3.40 1.54 -5.80
CA ALA A 103 -3.19 0.86 -7.07
C ALA A 103 -4.14 1.35 -8.17
N ARG A 104 -5.42 1.57 -7.86
CA ARG A 104 -6.40 2.13 -8.82
C ARG A 104 -6.03 3.54 -9.24
N LEU A 105 -5.53 4.35 -8.31
CA LEU A 105 -5.14 5.73 -8.55
C LEU A 105 -3.91 5.80 -9.48
N VAL A 106 -2.87 5.02 -9.20
CA VAL A 106 -1.68 4.94 -10.08
C VAL A 106 -2.05 4.42 -11.46
N ARG A 107 -2.94 3.42 -11.54
CA ARG A 107 -3.45 2.92 -12.82
C ARG A 107 -4.16 4.01 -13.63
N ALA A 108 -5.06 4.76 -13.00
CA ALA A 108 -5.79 5.83 -13.68
C ALA A 108 -4.80 6.84 -14.27
N GLU A 109 -3.73 7.16 -13.54
CA GLU A 109 -2.70 8.08 -14.02
C GLU A 109 -1.87 7.50 -15.16
N VAL A 110 -1.47 6.23 -15.07
CA VAL A 110 -0.79 5.52 -16.16
C VAL A 110 -1.64 5.54 -17.43
N LEU A 111 -2.94 5.26 -17.33
CA LEU A 111 -3.85 5.29 -18.48
C LEU A 111 -4.01 6.70 -19.06
N ARG A 112 -4.09 7.72 -18.20
CA ARG A 112 -4.12 9.14 -18.61
C ARG A 112 -2.87 9.51 -19.38
N ILE A 113 -1.68 9.19 -18.87
CA ILE A 113 -0.40 9.51 -19.52
C ILE A 113 -0.24 8.74 -20.83
N ARG A 114 -0.67 7.47 -20.88
CA ARG A 114 -0.62 6.65 -22.10
C ARG A 114 -1.44 7.22 -23.25
N ALA A 115 -2.46 8.02 -22.96
CA ALA A 115 -3.31 8.69 -23.94
C ALA A 115 -2.80 10.07 -24.36
N LEU A 116 -1.62 10.51 -23.89
CA LEU A 116 -1.07 11.80 -24.26
C LEU A 116 -0.46 11.77 -25.68
N PRO A 117 -0.60 12.85 -26.48
CA PRO A 117 -0.16 12.87 -27.88
C PRO A 117 1.32 12.55 -28.09
N TYR A 118 2.20 12.94 -27.17
CA TYR A 118 3.64 12.65 -27.29
C TYR A 118 3.96 11.16 -27.11
N ILE A 119 3.15 10.41 -26.37
CA ILE A 119 3.28 8.95 -26.25
C ILE A 119 2.82 8.28 -27.56
N GLU A 120 1.74 8.77 -28.16
CA GLU A 120 1.27 8.28 -29.47
C GLU A 120 2.27 8.57 -30.58
N ALA A 121 2.83 9.78 -30.62
CA ALA A 121 3.91 10.13 -31.53
C ALA A 121 5.14 9.22 -31.34
N GLY A 122 5.51 8.95 -30.08
CA GLY A 122 6.58 8.01 -29.76
C GLY A 122 6.32 6.59 -30.28
N ARG A 123 5.06 6.11 -30.19
CA ARG A 123 4.66 4.82 -30.78
C ARG A 123 4.70 4.85 -32.31
N SER A 124 4.27 5.93 -32.96
CA SER A 124 4.36 6.04 -34.43
C SER A 124 5.80 6.05 -34.95
N LEU A 125 6.76 6.47 -34.12
CA LEU A 125 8.20 6.39 -34.40
C LEU A 125 8.81 5.00 -34.13
N GLY A 126 8.00 4.01 -33.74
CA GLY A 126 8.45 2.63 -33.49
C GLY A 126 9.16 2.43 -32.15
N LEU A 127 9.00 3.33 -31.17
CA LEU A 127 9.57 3.11 -29.84
C LEU A 127 8.90 1.90 -29.16
N PRO A 128 9.67 0.98 -28.55
CA PRO A 128 9.10 -0.17 -27.86
C PRO A 128 8.35 0.28 -26.60
N ASP A 129 7.22 -0.38 -26.31
CA ASP A 129 6.33 -0.08 -25.17
C ASP A 129 7.08 -0.03 -23.83
N GLY A 130 8.09 -0.88 -23.63
CA GLY A 130 8.92 -0.86 -22.43
C GLY A 130 9.70 0.45 -22.27
N ARG A 131 10.27 0.99 -23.36
CA ARG A 131 10.99 2.27 -23.34
C ARG A 131 10.03 3.43 -23.07
N LEU A 132 8.84 3.41 -23.67
CA LEU A 132 7.78 4.38 -23.37
C LEU A 132 7.35 4.31 -21.90
N LEU A 133 7.21 3.10 -21.35
CA LEU A 133 6.84 2.89 -19.97
C LEU A 133 7.89 3.44 -18.99
N TYR A 134 9.15 2.99 -19.08
CA TYR A 134 10.17 3.34 -18.08
C TYR A 134 10.72 4.75 -18.23
N ARG A 135 10.77 5.30 -19.44
CA ARG A 135 11.41 6.60 -19.69
C ARG A 135 10.44 7.77 -19.78
N HIS A 136 9.17 7.50 -20.07
CA HIS A 136 8.16 8.54 -20.21
C HIS A 136 7.03 8.37 -19.21
N ILE A 137 6.37 7.20 -19.15
CA ILE A 137 5.17 7.04 -18.33
C ILE A 137 5.49 7.00 -16.83
N LEU A 138 6.40 6.14 -16.39
CA LEU A 138 6.74 5.97 -14.96
C LEU A 138 7.30 7.24 -14.31
N PRO A 139 8.23 7.98 -14.93
CA PRO A 139 8.70 9.25 -14.36
C PRO A 139 7.57 10.28 -14.21
N ASN A 140 6.61 10.32 -15.13
CA ASN A 140 5.45 11.21 -15.01
C ASN A 140 4.46 10.74 -13.93
N CYS A 141 4.31 9.43 -13.72
CA CYS A 141 3.50 8.88 -12.62
C CYS A 141 4.10 9.16 -11.23
N TRP A 142 5.40 9.42 -11.15
CA TRP A 142 6.10 9.64 -9.88
C TRP A 142 5.46 10.76 -9.04
N HIS A 143 5.01 11.83 -9.69
CA HIS A 143 4.31 12.93 -9.04
C HIS A 143 3.07 12.45 -8.28
N THR A 144 2.23 11.70 -8.97
CA THR A 144 1.00 11.14 -8.41
C THR A 144 1.27 10.13 -7.29
N ILE A 145 2.31 9.31 -7.45
CA ILE A 145 2.74 8.35 -6.43
C ILE A 145 3.24 9.07 -5.17
N SER A 146 4.12 10.06 -5.34
CA SER A 146 4.69 10.83 -4.24
C SER A 146 3.66 11.69 -3.52
N ALA A 147 2.66 12.22 -4.23
CA ALA A 147 1.54 12.93 -3.63
C ALA A 147 0.61 11.99 -2.83
N THR A 148 0.38 10.76 -3.30
CA THR A 148 -0.52 9.79 -2.64
C THR A 148 0.12 9.08 -1.45
N PHE A 149 1.46 9.04 -1.40
CA PHE A 149 2.22 8.41 -0.33
C PHE A 149 1.79 8.83 1.08
N PRO A 150 1.82 10.13 1.42
CA PRO A 150 1.69 10.53 2.82
C PRO A 150 0.26 10.29 3.32
N ILE A 151 -0.74 10.41 2.44
CA ILE A 151 -2.15 10.07 2.73
C ILE A 151 -2.28 8.57 3.05
N SER A 152 -1.57 7.73 2.30
CA SER A 152 -1.56 6.28 2.52
C SER A 152 -1.00 5.93 3.89
N VAL A 153 0.14 6.54 4.25
CA VAL A 153 0.75 6.37 5.57
C VAL A 153 -0.18 6.84 6.69
N ALA A 154 -0.79 8.01 6.54
CA ALA A 154 -1.72 8.54 7.54
C ALA A 154 -2.91 7.58 7.77
N THR A 155 -3.42 6.97 6.70
CA THR A 155 -4.50 5.98 6.80
C THR A 155 -4.04 4.71 7.51
N LEU A 156 -2.84 4.20 7.17
CA LEU A 156 -2.27 3.01 7.80
C LEU A 156 -1.96 3.21 9.30
N ILE A 157 -1.52 4.40 9.70
CA ILE A 157 -1.35 4.77 11.13
C ILE A 157 -2.70 4.65 11.86
N GLY A 158 -3.77 5.21 11.28
CA GLY A 158 -5.10 5.12 11.87
C GLY A 158 -5.58 3.67 12.02
N LEU A 159 -5.30 2.83 11.03
CA LEU A 159 -5.65 1.41 11.07
C LEU A 159 -4.85 0.63 12.09
N GLU A 160 -3.52 0.80 12.12
CA GLU A 160 -2.66 0.23 13.15
C GLU A 160 -3.16 0.62 14.53
N THR A 161 -3.42 1.92 14.76
CA THR A 161 -3.89 2.42 16.04
C THR A 161 -5.22 1.78 16.43
N THR A 162 -6.13 1.63 15.47
CA THR A 162 -7.44 1.02 15.74
C THR A 162 -7.31 -0.47 16.08
N LEU A 163 -6.51 -1.22 15.33
CA LEU A 163 -6.26 -2.65 15.58
C LEU A 163 -5.55 -2.85 16.93
N SER A 164 -4.52 -2.07 17.21
CA SER A 164 -3.79 -2.04 18.48
C SER A 164 -4.68 -1.66 19.66
N PHE A 165 -5.61 -0.71 19.48
CA PHE A 165 -6.60 -0.34 20.50
C PHE A 165 -7.60 -1.46 20.79
N LEU A 166 -7.93 -2.26 19.77
CA LEU A 166 -8.74 -3.46 19.89
C LEU A 166 -7.96 -4.69 20.42
N GLY A 167 -6.65 -4.54 20.63
CA GLY A 167 -5.79 -5.59 21.18
C GLY A 167 -5.34 -6.64 20.14
N VAL A 168 -5.35 -6.30 18.85
CA VAL A 168 -5.03 -7.23 17.76
C VAL A 168 -3.77 -6.78 17.02
N GLY A 169 -2.95 -7.73 16.58
CA GLY A 169 -1.85 -7.52 15.64
C GLY A 169 -0.48 -7.24 16.25
N LEU A 170 -0.40 -6.56 17.40
CA LEU A 170 0.88 -6.31 18.09
C LEU A 170 1.05 -7.17 19.35
N PRO A 171 2.27 -7.62 19.65
CA PRO A 171 2.60 -8.26 20.92
C PRO A 171 2.36 -7.35 22.14
N PRO A 172 2.05 -7.91 23.33
CA PRO A 172 1.76 -7.16 24.55
C PRO A 172 2.96 -6.39 25.13
N GLU A 173 4.18 -6.65 24.68
CA GLU A 173 5.39 -5.90 25.03
C GLU A 173 5.64 -4.69 24.11
N THR A 174 4.99 -4.64 22.94
CA THR A 174 5.23 -3.60 21.94
C THR A 174 4.40 -2.34 22.24
N ALA A 175 5.06 -1.23 22.54
CA ALA A 175 4.39 0.06 22.74
C ALA A 175 3.85 0.62 21.41
N SER A 176 2.56 0.94 21.37
CA SER A 176 1.91 1.63 20.24
C SER A 176 0.90 2.66 20.72
N TRP A 177 0.55 3.63 19.87
CA TRP A 177 -0.44 4.66 20.21
C TRP A 177 -1.82 4.06 20.49
N GLY A 178 -2.22 3.03 19.74
CA GLY A 178 -3.47 2.30 19.99
C GLY A 178 -3.49 1.63 21.37
N ARG A 179 -2.38 1.05 21.80
CA ARG A 179 -2.29 0.40 23.13
C ARG A 179 -2.25 1.40 24.28
N LEU A 180 -1.65 2.58 24.08
CA LEU A 180 -1.74 3.68 25.04
C LEU A 180 -3.19 4.18 25.20
N LEU A 181 -3.94 4.27 24.10
CA LEU A 181 -5.37 4.57 24.16
C LEU A 181 -6.15 3.47 24.88
N ALA A 182 -5.80 2.20 24.68
CA ALA A 182 -6.48 1.08 25.33
C ALA A 182 -6.23 1.06 26.84
N SER A 183 -5.01 1.39 27.30
CA SER A 183 -4.68 1.42 28.72
C SER A 183 -5.43 2.50 29.50
N ALA A 184 -5.88 3.57 28.84
CA ALA A 184 -6.73 4.59 29.46
C ALA A 184 -8.06 4.02 29.99
N ARG A 185 -8.55 2.90 29.43
CA ARG A 185 -9.76 2.21 29.95
C ARG A 185 -9.54 1.62 31.35
N LEU A 186 -8.30 1.25 31.68
CA LEU A 186 -7.92 0.67 32.97
C LEU A 186 -7.52 1.75 34.00
N ALA A 187 -7.23 2.97 33.54
CA ALA A 187 -6.80 4.09 34.37
C ALA A 187 -7.57 5.37 33.98
N PRO A 188 -8.88 5.47 34.31
CA PRO A 188 -9.73 6.57 33.85
C PRO A 188 -9.32 7.95 34.40
N THR A 189 -8.60 8.00 35.52
CA THR A 189 -8.06 9.24 36.09
C THR A 189 -6.83 9.76 35.33
N ALA A 190 -6.16 8.91 34.55
CA ALA A 190 -4.96 9.23 33.79
C ALA A 190 -5.31 9.79 32.40
N TRP A 191 -5.97 10.95 32.36
CA TRP A 191 -6.45 11.61 31.14
C TRP A 191 -5.35 11.83 30.07
N TRP A 192 -4.09 11.95 30.50
CA TRP A 192 -2.94 12.10 29.61
C TRP A 192 -2.70 10.87 28.71
N LEU A 193 -3.16 9.69 29.12
CA LEU A 193 -3.11 8.46 28.30
C LEU A 193 -4.01 8.53 27.07
N ILE A 194 -5.04 9.40 27.09
CA ILE A 194 -5.87 9.68 25.92
C ILE A 194 -5.29 10.83 25.12
N LEU A 195 -5.01 11.96 25.80
CA LEU A 195 -4.64 13.19 25.13
C LEU A 195 -3.31 13.07 24.37
N SER A 196 -2.31 12.41 24.96
CA SER A 196 -0.97 12.31 24.37
C SER A 196 -0.95 11.54 23.04
N PRO A 197 -1.45 10.29 22.94
CA PRO A 197 -1.50 9.58 21.67
C PRO A 197 -2.47 10.23 20.67
N ALA A 198 -3.59 10.82 21.13
CA ALA A 198 -4.52 11.52 20.25
C ALA A 198 -3.86 12.73 19.56
N LEU A 199 -3.13 13.56 20.31
CA LEU A 199 -2.38 14.68 19.75
C LEU A 199 -1.26 14.21 18.83
N ALA A 200 -0.53 13.14 19.18
CA ALA A 200 0.52 12.59 18.33
C ALA A 200 -0.03 12.11 16.98
N ILE A 201 -1.15 11.38 16.98
CA ILE A 201 -1.83 10.92 15.76
C ILE A 201 -2.32 12.13 14.94
N LEU A 202 -2.96 13.10 15.60
CA LEU A 202 -3.46 14.31 14.94
C LEU A 202 -2.34 15.06 14.23
N LEU A 203 -1.27 15.41 14.95
CA LEU A 203 -0.15 16.17 14.40
C LEU A 203 0.57 15.40 13.28
N THR A 204 0.78 14.09 13.46
CA THR A 204 1.43 13.25 12.46
C THR A 204 0.61 13.15 11.19
N THR A 205 -0.69 12.86 11.31
CA THR A 205 -1.58 12.73 10.14
C THR A 205 -1.80 14.07 9.44
N LEU A 206 -1.86 15.18 10.18
CA LEU A 206 -1.90 16.52 9.60
C LEU A 206 -0.61 16.86 8.85
N ALA A 207 0.56 16.59 9.43
CA ALA A 207 1.85 16.83 8.78
C ALA A 207 1.97 16.04 7.46
N LEU A 208 1.56 14.77 7.46
CA LEU A 208 1.53 13.95 6.26
C LEU A 208 0.54 14.50 5.21
N ARG A 209 -0.66 14.91 5.62
CA ARG A 209 -1.63 15.53 4.70
C ARG A 209 -1.10 16.83 4.09
N GLN A 210 -0.43 17.67 4.87
CA GLN A 210 0.19 18.88 4.36
C GLN A 210 1.33 18.57 3.39
N LEU A 211 2.17 17.58 3.69
CA LEU A 211 3.22 17.12 2.78
C LEU A 211 2.63 16.67 1.44
N SER A 212 1.58 15.87 1.46
CA SER A 212 0.85 15.44 0.26
C SER A 212 0.34 16.61 -0.57
N ASN A 213 -0.28 17.60 0.09
CA ASN A 213 -0.77 18.80 -0.58
C ASN A 213 0.35 19.60 -1.23
N THR A 214 1.47 19.79 -0.53
CA THR A 214 2.64 20.52 -1.05
C THR A 214 3.22 19.81 -2.27
N VAL A 215 3.38 18.49 -2.22
CA VAL A 215 3.84 17.69 -3.35
C VAL A 215 2.86 17.83 -4.51
N SER A 216 1.56 17.71 -4.28
CA SER A 216 0.55 17.79 -5.35
C SER A 216 0.52 19.13 -6.11
N ARG A 217 0.87 20.24 -5.43
CA ARG A 217 0.82 21.61 -5.97
C ARG A 217 2.01 21.99 -6.85
N ASN A 218 3.13 21.28 -6.76
CA ASN A 218 4.33 21.60 -7.54
C ASN A 218 4.67 20.44 -8.49
N PRO A 219 3.87 20.22 -9.56
CA PRO A 219 4.22 19.24 -10.59
C PRO A 219 5.47 19.74 -11.32
N GLN A 220 6.61 19.12 -11.04
CA GLN A 220 7.82 19.30 -11.84
C GLN A 220 7.68 18.66 -13.22
#